data_AF-A0A497A1U4-F1
#
_entry.id   AF-A0A497A1U4-F1
#
_cell.length_a   1.000
_cell.length_b   1.000
_cell.length_c   1.000
_cell.angle_alpha   90.00
_cell.angle_beta   90.00
_cell.angle_gamma   90.00
#
_symmetry.space_group_name_H-M   'P 1'
#
loop_
_entity.id
_entity.type
_entity.pdbx_description
1 polymer ?
#
loop_
_entity_poly.entity_id
_entity_poly.type
_entity_poly.pdbx_seq_one_letter_code
_entity_poly.pdbx_strand_id
1 'polypeptide(L)'
;MENAQLYEAEREQRRLVERSQVQLVQSERLAATGRLAASLAHEINNPLQAIHNSLQLMLTFPLEAEEQREYLQMADEEVERLIGMVTRILEFARRPQREMQPTNLNEVIEKVLTLTSKYLQHRHVVLRQDLLPDAPAVLAIPDELGQVFLNLVLNAVDAMPEGGTLSISSRLTEDGCLAVAFSDTGHGIPPEHLDRIFEPFFSTKEEGTGLGLTVSYDVVKRHGGKITVQSVMGEGTTFTVWLPALPE
;
A
#
# COMPACT_ATOMS: atom_id res chain seq x y z
N MET A 1 -37.07 42.25 1.67
CA MET A 1 -36.17 42.12 2.85
C MET A 1 -36.22 40.70 3.42
N GLU A 2 -37.41 40.10 3.56
CA GLU A 2 -37.61 38.76 4.12
C GLU A 2 -36.88 37.62 3.35
N ASN A 3 -36.92 37.62 2.00
CA ASN A 3 -36.15 36.65 1.21
C ASN A 3 -34.63 36.78 1.39
N ALA A 4 -34.10 38.00 1.57
CA ALA A 4 -32.66 38.20 1.77
C ALA A 4 -32.20 37.62 3.12
N GLN A 5 -33.01 37.79 4.17
CA GLN A 5 -32.77 37.20 5.48
C GLN A 5 -32.89 35.67 5.45
N LEU A 6 -33.81 35.11 4.65
CA LEU A 6 -33.95 33.67 4.46
C LEU A 6 -32.73 33.05 3.76
N TYR A 7 -32.19 33.71 2.73
CA TYR A 7 -30.97 33.26 2.03
C TYR A 7 -29.71 33.38 2.90
N GLU A 8 -29.62 34.40 3.74
CA GLU A 8 -28.51 34.54 4.71
C GLU A 8 -28.57 33.43 5.76
N ALA A 9 -29.75 33.15 6.32
CA ALA A 9 -29.94 32.06 7.28
C ALA A 9 -29.63 30.67 6.67
N GLU A 10 -30.03 30.41 5.41
CA GLU A 10 -29.71 29.14 4.72
C GLU A 10 -28.20 28.98 4.50
N ARG A 11 -27.50 30.05 4.11
CA ARG A 11 -26.04 30.06 3.92
C ARG A 11 -25.29 29.84 5.23
N GLU A 12 -25.77 30.45 6.31
CA GLU A 12 -25.19 30.29 7.64
C GLU A 12 -25.35 28.85 8.13
N GLN A 13 -26.54 28.26 7.95
CA GLN A 13 -26.82 26.88 8.28
C GLN A 13 -25.98 25.89 7.46
N ARG A 14 -25.82 26.11 6.15
CA ARG A 14 -24.92 25.29 5.31
C ARG A 14 -23.47 25.37 5.78
N ARG A 15 -22.97 26.56 6.12
CA ARG A 15 -21.60 26.73 6.65
C ARG A 15 -21.40 26.04 7.99
N LEU A 16 -22.41 26.06 8.86
CA LEU A 16 -22.39 25.35 10.14
C LEU A 16 -22.35 23.84 9.93
N VAL A 17 -23.15 23.30 9.00
CA VAL A 17 -23.15 21.88 8.64
C VAL A 17 -21.80 21.47 8.04
N GLU A 18 -21.25 22.25 7.10
CA GLU A 18 -19.92 21.98 6.52
C GLU A 18 -18.82 21.99 7.59
N ARG A 19 -18.83 22.97 8.50
CA ARG A 19 -17.86 23.01 9.60
C ARG A 19 -18.00 21.81 10.54
N SER A 20 -19.23 21.42 10.87
CA SER A 20 -19.49 20.26 11.73
C SER A 20 -19.06 18.95 11.06
N GLN A 21 -19.30 18.80 9.76
CA GLN A 21 -18.81 17.65 8.98
C GLN A 21 -17.28 17.59 8.95
N VAL A 22 -16.60 18.72 8.72
CA VAL A 22 -15.13 18.79 8.75
C VAL A 22 -14.58 18.43 10.13
N GLN A 23 -15.22 18.90 11.21
CA GLN A 23 -14.85 18.57 12.59
C GLN A 23 -15.10 17.10 12.93
N LEU A 24 -16.22 16.52 12.46
CA LEU A 24 -16.53 15.09 12.59
C LEU A 24 -15.47 14.24 11.89
N VAL A 25 -15.14 14.55 10.64
CA VAL A 25 -14.10 13.86 9.88
C VAL A 25 -12.72 13.98 10.56
N GLN A 26 -12.39 15.14 11.14
CA GLN A 26 -11.16 15.32 11.92
C GLN A 26 -11.17 14.52 13.23
N SER A 27 -12.29 14.48 13.94
CA SER A 27 -12.43 13.75 15.19
C SER A 27 -12.39 12.23 14.97
N GLU A 28 -13.05 11.73 13.92
CA GLU A 28 -12.96 10.34 13.48
C GLU A 28 -11.52 9.98 13.08
N ARG A 29 -10.82 10.87 12.36
CA ARG A 29 -9.39 10.70 12.04
C ARG A 29 -8.51 10.62 13.29
N LEU A 30 -8.71 11.52 14.26
CA LEU A 30 -7.94 11.55 15.50
C LEU A 30 -8.23 10.31 16.36
N ALA A 31 -9.49 9.89 16.46
CA ALA A 31 -9.88 8.67 17.17
C ALA A 31 -9.34 7.40 16.48
N ALA A 32 -9.34 7.36 15.14
CA ALA A 32 -8.68 6.32 14.37
C ALA A 32 -7.17 6.33 14.63
N THR A 33 -6.52 7.50 14.63
CA THR A 33 -5.08 7.65 14.91
C THR A 33 -4.72 7.23 16.34
N GLY A 34 -5.57 7.50 17.33
CA GLY A 34 -5.38 7.06 18.72
C GLY A 34 -5.46 5.54 18.88
N ARG A 35 -6.42 4.88 18.22
CA ARG A 35 -6.52 3.42 18.18
C ARG A 35 -5.35 2.78 17.41
N LEU A 36 -4.94 3.42 16.31
CA LEU A 36 -3.76 3.04 15.52
C LEU A 36 -2.47 3.10 16.35
N ALA A 37 -2.26 4.14 17.16
CA ALA A 37 -1.05 4.28 17.96
C ALA A 37 -0.88 3.15 18.99
N ALA A 38 -1.98 2.68 19.61
CA ALA A 38 -1.95 1.56 20.55
C ALA A 38 -1.68 0.22 19.85
N SER A 39 -2.29 -0.03 18.69
CA SER A 39 -2.04 -1.24 17.88
C SER A 39 -0.61 -1.28 17.37
N LEU A 40 -0.12 -0.16 16.82
CA LEU A 40 1.25 -0.03 16.32
C LEU A 40 2.27 -0.19 17.44
N ALA A 41 2.01 0.34 18.64
CA ALA A 41 2.88 0.12 19.79
C ALA A 41 2.93 -1.37 20.17
N HIS A 42 1.82 -2.09 20.06
CA HIS A 42 1.79 -3.53 20.32
C HIS A 42 2.53 -4.33 19.24
N GLU A 43 2.27 -4.01 17.97
CA GLU A 43 2.90 -4.65 16.81
C GLU A 43 4.40 -4.37 16.68
N ILE A 44 4.89 -3.22 17.16
CA ILE A 44 6.34 -2.92 17.24
C ILE A 44 6.98 -3.64 18.42
N ASN A 45 6.28 -3.76 19.56
CA ASN A 45 6.84 -4.43 20.73
C ASN A 45 7.07 -5.92 20.49
N ASN A 46 6.20 -6.59 19.73
CA ASN A 46 6.33 -8.02 19.43
C ASN A 46 7.67 -8.41 18.76
N PRO A 47 8.05 -7.86 17.59
CA PRO A 47 9.32 -8.15 16.94
C PRO A 47 10.52 -7.73 17.80
N LEU A 48 10.43 -6.60 18.53
CA LEU A 48 11.48 -6.20 19.47
C LEU A 48 11.71 -7.24 20.58
N GLN A 49 10.64 -7.85 21.07
CA GLN A 49 10.70 -8.88 22.10
C GLN A 49 11.26 -10.19 21.56
N ALA A 50 10.92 -10.55 20.31
CA ALA A 50 11.50 -11.69 19.61
C ALA A 50 13.01 -11.51 19.39
N ILE A 51 13.44 -10.35 18.86
CA ILE A 51 14.87 -10.00 18.71
C ILE A 51 15.59 -10.08 20.05
N HIS A 52 15.02 -9.44 21.08
CA HIS A 52 15.61 -9.45 22.42
C HIS A 52 15.79 -10.88 22.95
N ASN A 53 14.79 -11.74 22.79
CA ASN A 53 14.86 -13.13 23.24
C ASN A 53 15.92 -13.93 22.47
N SER A 54 15.98 -13.80 21.14
CA SER A 54 17.01 -14.46 20.32
C SER A 54 18.42 -14.06 20.78
N LEU A 55 18.66 -12.76 21.00
CA LEU A 55 19.94 -12.27 21.51
C LEU A 55 20.21 -12.73 22.95
N GLN A 56 19.20 -12.73 23.82
CA GLN A 56 19.32 -13.16 25.21
C GLN A 56 19.71 -14.64 25.31
N LEU A 57 19.11 -15.50 24.48
CA LEU A 57 19.43 -16.93 24.43
C LEU A 57 20.89 -17.14 24.02
N MET A 58 21.36 -16.42 23.00
CA MET A 58 22.76 -16.46 22.56
C MET A 58 23.75 -15.95 23.61
N LEU A 59 23.39 -14.93 24.38
CA LEU A 59 24.25 -14.37 25.42
C LEU A 59 24.27 -15.22 26.71
N THR A 60 23.21 -15.95 26.99
CA THR A 60 23.02 -16.69 28.25
C THR A 60 23.54 -18.13 28.16
N PHE A 61 23.37 -18.76 27.00
CA PHE A 61 23.69 -20.18 26.82
C PHE A 61 24.87 -20.36 25.87
N PRO A 62 25.78 -21.32 26.14
CA PRO A 62 26.84 -21.68 25.22
C PRO A 62 26.26 -22.50 24.06
N LEU A 63 25.78 -21.82 23.03
CA LEU A 63 25.18 -22.41 21.84
C LEU A 63 26.23 -22.80 20.79
N GLU A 64 25.93 -23.84 20.01
CA GLU A 64 26.73 -24.22 18.85
C GLU A 64 26.61 -23.19 17.71
N ALA A 65 27.57 -23.18 16.79
CA ALA A 65 27.62 -22.18 15.71
C ALA A 65 26.38 -22.19 14.80
N GLU A 66 25.75 -23.35 14.62
CA GLU A 66 24.52 -23.49 13.81
C GLU A 66 23.31 -22.88 14.53
N GLU A 67 23.13 -23.15 15.83
CA GLU A 67 22.07 -22.56 16.64
C GLU A 67 22.23 -21.04 16.75
N GLN A 68 23.46 -20.55 16.91
CA GLN A 68 23.75 -19.11 16.89
C GLN A 68 23.33 -18.46 15.56
N ARG A 69 23.55 -19.15 14.44
CA ARG A 69 23.16 -18.67 13.11
C ARG A 69 21.64 -18.63 12.97
N GLU A 70 20.93 -19.64 13.46
CA GLU A 70 19.47 -19.69 13.44
C GLU A 70 18.86 -18.53 14.24
N TYR A 71 19.33 -18.28 15.47
CA TYR A 71 18.85 -17.13 16.27
C TYR A 71 19.19 -15.78 15.64
N LEU A 72 20.35 -15.65 14.99
CA LEU A 72 20.70 -14.43 14.24
C LEU A 72 19.79 -14.23 13.04
N GLN A 73 19.44 -15.29 12.30
CA GLN A 73 18.50 -15.21 11.18
C GLN A 73 17.11 -14.80 11.65
N MET A 74 16.60 -15.41 12.73
CA MET A 74 15.33 -15.01 13.33
C MET A 74 15.33 -13.53 13.77
N ALA A 75 16.43 -13.07 14.37
CA ALA A 75 16.54 -11.66 14.76
C ALA A 75 16.59 -10.73 13.54
N ASP A 76 17.29 -11.11 12.47
CA ASP A 76 17.39 -10.33 11.23
C ASP A 76 16.02 -10.21 10.53
N GLU A 77 15.26 -11.30 10.45
CA GLU A 77 13.89 -11.30 9.89
C GLU A 77 12.97 -10.34 10.66
N GLU A 78 13.03 -10.32 11.99
CA GLU A 78 12.23 -9.41 12.81
C GLU A 78 12.72 -7.94 12.71
N VAL A 79 14.01 -7.71 12.47
CA VAL A 79 14.55 -6.37 12.17
C VAL A 79 14.04 -5.88 10.82
N GLU A 80 14.07 -6.71 9.77
CA GLU A 80 13.50 -6.37 8.46
C GLU A 80 12.01 -6.03 8.59
N ARG A 81 11.30 -6.80 9.41
CA ARG A 81 9.89 -6.57 9.70
C ARG A 81 9.64 -5.23 10.38
N LEU A 82 10.43 -4.88 11.39
CA LEU A 82 10.40 -3.58 12.06
C LEU A 82 10.70 -2.43 11.10
N ILE A 83 11.71 -2.58 10.24
CA ILE A 83 12.06 -1.58 9.22
C ILE A 83 10.87 -1.35 8.29
N GLY A 84 10.20 -2.42 7.85
CA GLY A 84 8.98 -2.35 7.05
C GLY A 84 7.85 -1.60 7.77
N MET A 85 7.58 -1.92 9.04
CA MET A 85 6.56 -1.23 9.84
C MET A 85 6.86 0.26 10.02
N VAL A 86 8.08 0.59 10.42
CA VAL A 86 8.51 1.99 10.63
C VAL A 86 8.46 2.78 9.32
N THR A 87 8.86 2.18 8.20
CA THR A 87 8.77 2.81 6.88
C THR A 87 7.32 3.16 6.54
N ARG A 88 6.38 2.22 6.74
CA ARG A 88 4.94 2.46 6.52
C ARG A 88 4.38 3.57 7.42
N ILE A 89 4.82 3.64 8.68
CA ILE A 89 4.40 4.70 9.63
C ILE A 89 4.98 6.05 9.23
N LEU A 90 6.26 6.11 8.89
CA LEU A 90 6.93 7.34 8.46
C LEU A 90 6.38 7.84 7.12
N GLU A 91 5.96 6.95 6.23
CA GLU A 91 5.23 7.29 5.00
C GLU A 91 3.84 7.86 5.29
N PHE A 92 3.11 7.30 6.28
CA PHE A 92 1.84 7.86 6.74
C PHE A 92 2.02 9.26 7.36
N ALA A 93 3.13 9.48 8.07
CA ALA A 93 3.44 10.73 8.76
C ALA A 93 4.11 11.79 7.86
N ARG A 94 4.77 11.40 6.77
CA ARG A 94 5.39 12.34 5.83
C ARG A 94 4.32 13.06 5.01
N ARG A 95 4.32 14.39 5.11
CA ARG A 95 3.86 15.27 4.02
C ARG A 95 5.09 15.61 3.16
N PRO A 96 5.33 15.02 1.98
CA PRO A 96 6.23 15.64 1.03
C PRO A 96 5.52 16.86 0.41
N GLN A 97 6.31 17.73 -0.18
CA GLN A 97 5.87 18.88 -0.96
C GLN A 97 5.19 18.34 -2.23
N ARG A 98 3.87 18.19 -2.18
CA ARG A 98 3.05 17.48 -3.16
C ARG A 98 2.63 18.41 -4.29
N GLU A 99 3.47 18.54 -5.30
CA GLU A 99 3.02 19.07 -6.58
C GLU A 99 2.76 17.92 -7.53
N MET A 100 1.57 17.98 -8.14
CA MET A 100 1.25 17.14 -9.28
C MET A 100 2.13 17.56 -10.44
N GLN A 101 2.89 16.62 -11.01
CA GLN A 101 3.77 16.87 -12.14
C GLN A 101 3.56 15.79 -13.22
N PRO A 102 3.84 16.11 -14.50
CA PRO A 102 3.94 15.11 -15.55
C PRO A 102 4.92 14.01 -15.14
N THR A 103 4.43 12.77 -15.06
CA THR A 103 5.17 11.64 -14.51
C THR A 103 5.11 10.46 -15.47
N ASN A 104 6.27 9.91 -15.82
CA ASN A 104 6.38 8.66 -16.54
C ASN A 104 6.20 7.49 -15.56
N LEU A 105 5.15 6.67 -15.74
CA LEU A 105 4.88 5.55 -14.85
C LEU A 105 5.94 4.45 -14.93
N ASN A 106 6.60 4.26 -16.07
CA ASN A 106 7.64 3.26 -16.22
C ASN A 106 8.81 3.56 -15.28
N GLU A 107 9.24 4.82 -15.16
CA GLU A 107 10.31 5.23 -14.23
C GLU A 107 9.93 4.97 -12.77
N VAL A 108 8.66 5.17 -12.41
CA VAL A 108 8.18 4.90 -11.04
C VAL A 108 8.20 3.40 -10.77
N ILE A 109 7.72 2.59 -11.72
CA ILE A 109 7.72 1.12 -11.64
C ILE A 109 9.15 0.59 -11.53
N GLU A 110 10.08 1.06 -12.35
CA GLU A 110 11.48 0.64 -12.33
C GLU A 110 12.17 0.92 -10.98
N LYS A 111 11.90 2.08 -10.38
CA LYS A 111 12.41 2.42 -9.03
C LYS A 111 11.89 1.44 -7.99
N VAL A 112 10.58 1.14 -8.02
CA VAL A 112 9.97 0.17 -7.09
C VAL A 112 10.58 -1.22 -7.30
N LEU A 113 10.70 -1.68 -8.54
CA LEU A 113 11.27 -2.98 -8.86
C LEU A 113 12.75 -3.11 -8.45
N THR A 114 13.51 -2.02 -8.55
CA THR A 114 14.89 -1.98 -8.05
C THR A 114 14.93 -2.22 -6.55
N LEU A 115 14.05 -1.56 -5.79
CA LEU A 115 13.93 -1.71 -4.33
C LEU A 115 13.47 -3.12 -3.92
N THR A 116 12.56 -3.72 -4.67
CA THR A 116 12.00 -5.06 -4.33
C THR A 116 12.75 -6.23 -4.96
N SER A 117 13.78 -5.98 -5.77
CA SER A 117 14.50 -7.00 -6.54
C SER A 117 15.03 -8.16 -5.69
N LYS A 118 15.74 -7.85 -4.59
CA LYS A 118 16.26 -8.87 -3.66
C LYS A 118 15.15 -9.64 -2.96
N TYR A 119 14.07 -8.97 -2.62
CA TYR A 119 12.92 -9.58 -1.94
C TYR A 119 12.21 -10.58 -2.84
N LEU A 120 11.97 -10.21 -4.11
CA LEU A 120 11.44 -11.10 -5.15
C LEU A 120 12.33 -12.34 -5.33
N GLN A 121 13.65 -12.16 -5.37
CA GLN A 121 14.62 -13.27 -5.48
C GLN A 121 14.56 -14.21 -4.27
N HIS A 122 14.56 -13.67 -3.05
CA HIS A 122 14.49 -14.46 -1.83
C HIS A 122 13.20 -15.27 -1.72
N ARG A 123 12.09 -14.74 -2.24
CA ARG A 123 10.79 -15.43 -2.31
C ARG A 123 10.59 -16.25 -3.59
N HIS A 124 11.62 -16.48 -4.39
CA HIS A 124 11.54 -17.30 -5.61
C HIS A 124 10.45 -16.82 -6.59
N VAL A 125 10.22 -15.51 -6.66
CA VAL A 125 9.25 -14.89 -7.56
C VAL A 125 9.94 -14.43 -8.84
N VAL A 126 9.46 -14.94 -9.98
CA VAL A 126 9.92 -14.52 -11.32
C VAL A 126 9.18 -13.27 -11.74
N LEU A 127 9.93 -12.22 -12.08
CA LEU A 127 9.37 -10.97 -12.58
C LEU A 127 9.26 -11.00 -14.12
N ARG A 128 8.09 -10.67 -14.66
CA ARG A 128 7.84 -10.44 -16.09
C ARG A 128 7.33 -9.02 -16.31
N GLN A 129 7.85 -8.34 -17.31
CA GLN A 129 7.49 -6.96 -17.62
C GLN A 129 7.07 -6.84 -19.09
N ASP A 130 5.93 -6.21 -19.31
CA ASP A 130 5.38 -5.86 -20.63
C ASP A 130 4.84 -4.43 -20.57
N LEU A 131 5.76 -3.49 -20.37
CA LEU A 131 5.45 -2.07 -20.23
C LEU A 131 5.46 -1.39 -21.61
N LEU A 132 4.46 -0.55 -21.86
CA LEU A 132 4.38 0.33 -23.03
C LEU A 132 5.62 1.26 -23.05
N PRO A 133 6.54 1.13 -24.02
CA PRO A 133 7.82 1.85 -24.00
C PRO A 133 7.66 3.38 -24.03
N ASP A 134 6.76 3.88 -24.87
CA ASP A 134 6.46 5.31 -25.07
C ASP A 134 5.13 5.69 -24.41
N ALA A 135 4.95 5.28 -23.15
CA ALA A 135 3.72 5.59 -22.42
C ALA A 135 3.59 7.12 -22.19
N PRO A 136 2.41 7.71 -22.44
CA PRO A 136 2.19 9.12 -22.17
C PRO A 136 2.32 9.41 -20.68
N ALA A 137 2.80 10.61 -20.35
CA ALA A 137 2.91 11.03 -18.96
C ALA A 137 1.51 11.14 -18.31
N VAL A 138 1.44 10.87 -17.01
CA VAL A 138 0.24 11.14 -16.20
C VAL A 138 0.51 12.31 -15.26
N LEU A 139 -0.52 13.08 -14.93
CA LEU A 139 -0.38 14.14 -13.94
C LEU A 139 -0.42 13.53 -12.54
N ALA A 140 0.74 13.42 -11.88
CA ALA A 140 0.84 12.70 -10.62
C ALA A 140 1.91 13.20 -9.65
N ILE A 141 1.80 12.76 -8.40
CA ILE A 141 2.85 12.85 -7.41
C ILE A 141 3.62 11.51 -7.44
N PRO A 142 4.84 11.45 -8.00
CA PRO A 142 5.54 10.18 -8.26
C PRO A 142 5.71 9.32 -7.01
N ASP A 143 6.04 9.93 -5.87
CA ASP A 143 6.25 9.22 -4.61
C ASP A 143 4.98 8.51 -4.13
N GLU A 144 3.81 9.13 -4.33
CA GLU A 144 2.54 8.52 -3.94
C GLU A 144 2.19 7.33 -4.85
N LEU A 145 2.40 7.45 -6.17
CA LEU A 145 2.21 6.32 -7.08
C LEU A 145 3.24 5.20 -6.84
N GLY A 146 4.47 5.56 -6.51
CA GLY A 146 5.50 4.60 -6.10
C GLY A 146 5.06 3.78 -4.89
N GLN A 147 4.41 4.42 -3.91
CA GLN A 147 3.84 3.73 -2.75
C GLN A 147 2.71 2.76 -3.15
N VAL A 148 1.82 3.17 -4.06
CA VAL A 148 0.77 2.28 -4.59
C VAL A 148 1.40 1.05 -5.22
N PHE A 149 2.35 1.24 -6.13
CA PHE A 149 2.99 0.14 -6.85
C PHE A 149 3.79 -0.77 -5.92
N LEU A 150 4.51 -0.21 -4.94
CA LEU A 150 5.19 -1.00 -3.91
C LEU A 150 4.21 -1.88 -3.14
N ASN A 151 3.09 -1.31 -2.69
CA ASN A 151 2.07 -2.07 -1.98
C ASN A 151 1.46 -3.20 -2.84
N LEU A 152 1.22 -2.95 -4.13
CA LEU A 152 0.73 -3.99 -5.05
C LEU A 152 1.76 -5.10 -5.28
N VAL A 153 3.04 -4.75 -5.45
CA VAL A 153 4.14 -5.72 -5.59
C VAL A 153 4.28 -6.58 -4.33
N LEU A 154 4.27 -5.97 -3.14
CA LEU A 154 4.36 -6.72 -1.88
C LEU A 154 3.15 -7.64 -1.68
N ASN A 155 1.94 -7.16 -1.98
CA ASN A 155 0.74 -7.99 -1.89
C ASN A 155 0.78 -9.20 -2.83
N ALA A 156 1.29 -9.02 -4.05
CA ALA A 156 1.52 -10.11 -4.98
C ALA A 156 2.52 -11.14 -4.45
N VAL A 157 3.67 -10.69 -3.90
CA VAL A 157 4.69 -11.59 -3.35
C VAL A 157 4.16 -12.37 -2.15
N ASP A 158 3.45 -11.71 -1.24
CA ASP A 158 2.84 -12.37 -0.09
C ASP A 158 1.82 -13.45 -0.49
N ALA A 159 1.14 -13.25 -1.63
CA ALA A 159 0.19 -14.23 -2.17
C ALA A 159 0.88 -15.49 -2.75
N MET A 160 2.22 -15.46 -2.91
CA MET A 160 3.06 -16.50 -3.52
C MET A 160 4.13 -16.99 -2.53
N PRO A 161 3.76 -17.61 -1.38
CA PRO A 161 4.72 -18.03 -0.36
C PRO A 161 5.72 -19.09 -0.85
N GLU A 162 5.31 -19.94 -1.79
CA GLU A 162 6.15 -20.98 -2.42
C GLU A 162 6.86 -20.49 -3.70
N GLY A 163 6.79 -19.18 -3.99
CA GLY A 163 7.23 -18.60 -5.25
C GLY A 163 6.15 -18.59 -6.32
N GLY A 164 6.47 -18.02 -7.48
CA GLY A 164 5.50 -17.83 -8.56
C GLY A 164 5.96 -16.80 -9.58
N THR A 165 5.01 -16.23 -10.33
CA THR A 165 5.31 -15.18 -11.32
C THR A 165 4.54 -13.90 -11.03
N LEU A 166 5.26 -12.79 -10.89
CA LEU A 166 4.70 -11.45 -10.90
C LEU A 166 4.86 -10.86 -12.31
N SER A 167 3.75 -10.56 -12.97
CA SER A 167 3.71 -9.91 -14.28
C SER A 167 3.21 -8.48 -14.14
N ILE A 168 3.96 -7.51 -14.67
CA ILE A 168 3.58 -6.10 -14.70
C ILE A 168 3.46 -5.68 -16.16
N SER A 169 2.28 -5.19 -16.55
CA SER A 169 2.01 -4.74 -17.91
C SER A 169 1.36 -3.37 -17.93
N SER A 170 1.63 -2.57 -18.96
CA SER A 170 0.93 -1.29 -19.15
C SER A 170 0.34 -1.16 -20.56
N ARG A 171 -0.81 -0.51 -20.66
CA ARG A 171 -1.49 -0.23 -21.94
C ARG A 171 -2.20 1.12 -21.89
N LEU A 172 -2.22 1.82 -23.02
CA LEU A 172 -3.08 2.99 -23.22
C LEU A 172 -4.43 2.52 -23.75
N THR A 173 -5.52 2.97 -23.12
CA THR A 173 -6.88 2.63 -23.52
C THR A 173 -7.48 3.68 -24.44
N GLU A 174 -8.52 3.31 -25.19
CA GLU A 174 -9.16 4.19 -26.18
C GLU A 174 -9.76 5.47 -25.55
N ASP A 175 -10.13 5.42 -24.27
CA ASP A 175 -10.62 6.55 -23.48
C ASP A 175 -9.50 7.44 -22.90
N GLY A 176 -8.24 7.22 -23.30
CA GLY A 176 -7.10 8.06 -22.91
C GLY A 176 -6.60 7.79 -21.48
N CYS A 177 -6.89 6.63 -20.92
CA CYS A 177 -6.33 6.21 -19.63
C CYS A 177 -5.10 5.31 -19.83
N LEU A 178 -4.05 5.57 -19.06
CA LEU A 178 -2.94 4.63 -18.92
C LEU A 178 -3.29 3.61 -17.83
N ALA A 179 -3.41 2.35 -18.23
CA ALA A 179 -3.70 1.23 -17.34
C ALA A 179 -2.43 0.44 -17.05
N VAL A 180 -2.10 0.26 -15.77
CA VAL A 180 -0.97 -0.57 -15.30
C VAL A 180 -1.54 -1.73 -14.49
N ALA A 181 -1.29 -2.95 -14.96
CA ALA A 181 -1.73 -4.18 -14.31
C ALA A 181 -0.57 -4.88 -13.60
N PHE A 182 -0.82 -5.32 -12.38
CA PHE A 182 0.07 -6.13 -11.54
C PHE A 182 -0.64 -7.47 -11.32
N SER A 183 -0.11 -8.53 -11.91
CA SER A 183 -0.70 -9.87 -11.87
C SER A 183 0.23 -10.87 -11.19
N ASP A 184 -0.25 -11.53 -10.15
CA ASP A 184 0.42 -12.65 -9.51
C ASP A 184 -0.22 -13.98 -9.90
N THR A 185 0.51 -15.07 -9.63
CA THR A 185 0.03 -16.46 -9.71
C THR A 185 -0.17 -17.05 -8.32
N GLY A 186 -0.56 -16.21 -7.35
CA GLY A 186 -0.70 -16.59 -5.95
C GLY A 186 -2.00 -17.31 -5.63
N HIS A 187 -2.31 -17.42 -4.34
CA HIS A 187 -3.49 -18.14 -3.86
C HIS A 187 -4.84 -17.50 -4.23
N GLY A 188 -4.85 -16.25 -4.72
CA GLY A 188 -6.07 -15.51 -5.07
C GLY A 188 -6.84 -14.99 -3.85
N ILE A 189 -7.97 -14.32 -4.10
CA ILE A 189 -8.83 -13.69 -3.10
C ILE A 189 -10.22 -14.35 -3.16
N PRO A 190 -10.79 -14.80 -2.03
CA PRO A 190 -12.15 -15.32 -2.00
C PRO A 190 -13.18 -14.30 -2.54
N PRO A 191 -14.15 -14.71 -3.37
CA PRO A 191 -15.13 -13.79 -3.97
C PRO A 191 -15.88 -12.92 -2.95
N GLU A 192 -16.20 -13.48 -1.78
CA GLU A 192 -16.86 -12.81 -0.65
C GLU A 192 -16.03 -11.68 -0.01
N HIS A 193 -14.75 -11.58 -0.35
CA HIS A 193 -13.85 -10.54 0.16
C HIS A 193 -13.59 -9.42 -0.85
N LEU A 194 -13.84 -9.64 -2.15
CA LEU A 194 -13.49 -8.71 -3.22
C LEU A 194 -14.11 -7.31 -3.05
N ASP A 195 -15.34 -7.24 -2.55
CA ASP A 195 -16.02 -5.95 -2.31
C ASP A 195 -15.46 -5.20 -1.10
N ARG A 196 -14.72 -5.88 -0.22
CA ARG A 196 -14.26 -5.38 1.07
C ARG A 196 -12.76 -5.11 1.11
N ILE A 197 -11.97 -5.56 0.13
CA ILE A 197 -10.50 -5.41 0.16
C ILE A 197 -9.99 -3.97 0.18
N PHE A 198 -10.83 -3.01 -0.19
CA PHE A 198 -10.52 -1.58 -0.11
C PHE A 198 -11.03 -0.92 1.17
N GLU A 199 -11.82 -1.63 2.00
CA GLU A 199 -12.27 -1.15 3.30
C GLU A 199 -11.07 -1.02 4.26
N PRO A 200 -10.98 0.08 5.03
CA PRO A 200 -9.93 0.23 6.03
C PRO A 200 -9.93 -0.95 7.02
N PHE A 201 -8.76 -1.46 7.36
CA PHE A 201 -8.53 -2.56 8.33
C PHE A 201 -9.03 -3.93 7.88
N PHE A 202 -9.52 -4.06 6.65
CA PHE A 202 -9.84 -5.36 6.11
C PHE A 202 -8.55 -6.06 5.68
N SER A 203 -8.25 -7.21 6.29
CA SER A 203 -7.18 -8.09 5.83
C SER A 203 -7.56 -9.55 6.03
N THR A 204 -7.16 -10.39 5.08
CA THR A 204 -7.24 -11.85 5.17
C THR A 204 -5.95 -12.48 5.68
N LYS A 205 -4.92 -11.67 5.96
CA LYS A 205 -3.62 -12.11 6.47
C LYS A 205 -3.60 -11.95 8.00
N GLU A 206 -3.07 -12.94 8.72
CA GLU A 206 -2.95 -12.88 10.19
C GLU A 206 -2.13 -11.67 10.68
N GLU A 207 -1.18 -11.20 9.85
CA GLU A 207 -0.27 -10.09 10.16
C GLU A 207 -0.54 -8.83 9.31
N GLY A 208 -1.67 -8.80 8.59
CA GLY A 208 -1.98 -7.73 7.66
C GLY A 208 -2.67 -6.55 8.34
N THR A 209 -2.07 -5.36 8.24
CA THR A 209 -2.65 -4.12 8.78
C THR A 209 -3.98 -3.71 8.14
N GLY A 210 -4.30 -4.23 6.94
CA GLY A 210 -5.51 -3.91 6.19
C GLY A 210 -5.60 -2.46 5.71
N LEU A 211 -4.48 -1.71 5.72
CA LEU A 211 -4.45 -0.29 5.32
C LEU A 211 -3.87 -0.06 3.93
N GLY A 212 -3.04 -0.96 3.42
CA GLY A 212 -2.29 -0.75 2.17
C GLY A 212 -3.19 -0.52 0.96
N LEU A 213 -4.21 -1.36 0.76
CA LEU A 213 -5.13 -1.25 -0.37
C LEU A 213 -6.08 -0.05 -0.25
N THR A 214 -6.52 0.29 0.97
CA THR A 214 -7.30 1.51 1.22
C THR A 214 -6.52 2.76 0.87
N VAL A 215 -5.25 2.87 1.32
CA VAL A 215 -4.38 3.99 0.97
C VAL A 215 -4.14 4.03 -0.53
N SER A 216 -3.94 2.86 -1.15
CA SER A 216 -3.77 2.77 -2.60
C SER A 216 -4.98 3.30 -3.36
N TYR A 217 -6.18 2.94 -2.92
CA TYR A 217 -7.44 3.41 -3.49
C TYR A 217 -7.57 4.94 -3.38
N ASP A 218 -7.32 5.52 -2.20
CA ASP A 218 -7.39 6.96 -1.97
C ASP A 218 -6.37 7.75 -2.78
N VAL A 219 -5.14 7.22 -2.89
CA VAL A 219 -4.08 7.82 -3.72
C VAL A 219 -4.51 7.82 -5.17
N VAL A 220 -4.89 6.67 -5.73
CA VAL A 220 -5.28 6.58 -7.15
C VAL A 220 -6.49 7.47 -7.46
N LYS A 221 -7.48 7.53 -6.57
CA LYS A 221 -8.65 8.40 -6.72
C LYS A 221 -8.30 9.88 -6.67
N ARG A 222 -7.36 10.29 -5.80
CA ARG A 222 -6.84 11.68 -5.76
C ARG A 222 -6.14 12.08 -7.05
N HIS A 223 -5.58 11.11 -7.77
CA HIS A 223 -4.97 11.29 -9.09
C HIS A 223 -5.97 11.24 -10.25
N GLY A 224 -7.29 11.24 -9.96
CA GLY A 224 -8.34 11.15 -10.98
C GLY A 224 -8.47 9.76 -11.60
N GLY A 225 -7.82 8.76 -11.02
CA GLY A 225 -7.83 7.39 -11.49
C GLY A 225 -8.83 6.48 -10.78
N LYS A 226 -8.77 5.20 -11.11
CA LYS A 226 -9.45 4.11 -10.39
C LYS A 226 -8.52 2.90 -10.26
N ILE A 227 -8.73 2.09 -9.23
CA ILE A 227 -8.08 0.79 -9.10
C ILE A 227 -9.16 -0.30 -9.17
N THR A 228 -8.87 -1.36 -9.92
CA THR A 228 -9.77 -2.51 -10.08
C THR A 228 -9.03 -3.80 -9.74
N VAL A 229 -9.76 -4.82 -9.32
CA VAL A 229 -9.22 -6.13 -8.97
C VAL A 229 -9.96 -7.22 -9.74
N GLN A 230 -9.24 -8.23 -10.20
CA GLN A 230 -9.76 -9.48 -10.71
C GLN A 230 -8.97 -10.59 -10.03
N SER A 231 -9.65 -11.56 -9.41
CA SER A 231 -8.97 -12.63 -8.68
C SER A 231 -9.76 -13.93 -8.80
N VAL A 232 -9.04 -15.03 -8.94
CA VAL A 232 -9.60 -16.38 -8.94
C VAL A 232 -8.80 -17.21 -7.95
N MET A 233 -9.50 -17.88 -7.05
CA MET A 233 -8.89 -18.74 -6.04
C MET A 233 -8.01 -19.81 -6.70
N GLY A 234 -6.74 -19.86 -6.31
CA GLY A 234 -5.74 -20.80 -6.83
C GLY A 234 -5.13 -20.46 -8.20
N GLU A 235 -5.60 -19.40 -8.88
CA GLU A 235 -5.01 -18.95 -10.16
C GLU A 235 -4.22 -17.64 -10.02
N GLY A 236 -4.59 -16.80 -9.04
CA GLY A 236 -3.88 -15.56 -8.72
C GLY A 236 -4.77 -14.32 -8.70
N THR A 237 -4.14 -13.16 -8.61
CA THR A 237 -4.82 -11.86 -8.57
C THR A 237 -4.20 -10.88 -9.54
N THR A 238 -5.05 -10.08 -10.19
CA THR A 238 -4.65 -8.95 -11.01
C THR A 238 -5.26 -7.67 -10.45
N PHE A 239 -4.40 -6.77 -9.97
CA PHE A 239 -4.77 -5.39 -9.69
C PHE A 239 -4.45 -4.51 -10.89
N THR A 240 -5.38 -3.64 -11.30
CA THR A 240 -5.15 -2.68 -12.39
C THR A 240 -5.38 -1.27 -11.90
N VAL A 241 -4.36 -0.42 -12.03
CA VAL A 241 -4.41 1.01 -11.76
C VAL A 241 -4.64 1.74 -13.07
N TRP A 242 -5.69 2.55 -13.12
CA TRP A 242 -6.09 3.34 -14.29
C TRP A 242 -5.89 4.80 -13.96
N LEU A 243 -5.08 5.51 -14.75
CA LEU A 243 -4.80 6.93 -14.56
C LEU A 243 -5.04 7.70 -15.86
N PRO A 244 -5.65 8.90 -15.83
CA PRO A 244 -5.79 9.72 -17.02
C PRO A 244 -4.41 10.08 -17.59
N ALA A 245 -4.17 9.76 -18.85
CA ALA A 245 -2.98 10.22 -19.55
C ALA A 245 -3.10 11.72 -19.83
N LEU A 246 -1.97 12.43 -19.76
CA LEU A 246 -1.91 13.78 -20.29
C LEU A 246 -2.11 13.71 -21.81
N PRO A 247 -3.00 14.54 -22.38
CA PRO A 247 -3.10 14.66 -23.83
C PRO A 247 -1.75 15.14 -24.39
N GLU A 248 -1.37 14.59 -25.55
CA GLU A 248 -0.25 15.09 -26.35
C GLU A 248 -0.43 16.55 -26.77
#